data_AF-A0A3D3TG79-F1
#
_entry.id   AF-A0A3D3TG79-F1
#
_cell.length_a   1.000
_cell.length_b   1.000
_cell.length_c   1.000
_cell.angle_alpha   90.00
_cell.angle_beta   90.00
_cell.angle_gamma   90.00
#
_symmetry.space_group_name_H-M   'P 1'
#
loop_
_entity.id
_entity.type
_entity.pdbx_description
1 polymer ?
#
loop_
_entity_poly.entity_id
_entity_poly.type
_entity_poly.pdbx_seq_one_letter_code
_entity_poly.pdbx_strand_id
1 'polypeptide(L)'
;MGFKTIKVCALAALLLVPLCSFAQNPEQGDENKGDTRVEVNFKQRHSKPSNDLYADGIKIKRDLSLIKKAQEERILDMDEIPSDDLYGGIWNNRYVNSYGSLENVPSTYNVDLSNFTMPHTGHVTSNYGVRRLRRTTRMHHGIDLKVQIGDTIYAAFDGKVRVTEYERRGYGYYVVLRHPNGLETVYGHLSKFLVQDNQIVRSGDPIALGGNTGRSTGSHLHFELRFLGRSINPLHVIDFDNKVCHKDQYMVIVNTLGKPGQKVARNTSSKYVKNASSNKYATGTVKYYRIRKGDTLSKIAQRHGITINKLCSLNSMSKNEKLRIGKSLRVS
;
A
#
# COMPACT_ATOMS: atom_id res chain seq x y z
N MET A 1 8.10 51.02 -57.08
CA MET A 1 7.30 51.22 -55.85
C MET A 1 7.46 50.00 -54.96
N GLY A 2 8.00 50.00 -53.75
CA GLY A 2 8.83 50.94 -53.01
C GLY A 2 9.67 50.12 -52.01
N PHE A 3 10.96 50.44 -51.89
CA PHE A 3 11.85 49.89 -50.87
C PHE A 3 11.87 50.83 -49.67
N LYS A 4 11.63 50.30 -48.46
CA LYS A 4 11.72 51.06 -47.21
C LYS A 4 13.11 50.93 -46.58
N THR A 5 13.53 52.06 -46.05
CA THR A 5 14.86 52.51 -45.63
C THR A 5 15.38 51.86 -44.34
N ILE A 6 16.69 51.62 -44.33
CA ILE A 6 17.51 51.27 -43.17
C ILE A 6 17.86 52.57 -42.41
N LYS A 7 17.77 52.56 -41.08
CA LYS A 7 18.38 53.59 -40.22
C LYS A 7 19.35 52.94 -39.25
N VAL A 8 20.63 53.27 -39.45
CA VAL A 8 21.75 53.11 -38.53
C VAL A 8 21.73 54.28 -37.55
N CYS A 9 21.97 54.05 -36.26
CA CYS A 9 22.42 55.07 -35.33
C CYS A 9 23.39 54.48 -34.31
N ALA A 10 24.40 55.30 -33.98
CA ALA A 10 25.72 54.92 -33.54
C ALA A 10 25.90 54.87 -32.01
N LEU A 11 27.00 54.19 -31.65
CA LEU A 11 27.70 54.15 -30.37
C LEU A 11 27.83 55.53 -29.69
N ALA A 12 27.61 55.58 -28.37
CA ALA A 12 28.29 56.52 -27.48
C ALA A 12 28.49 55.88 -26.10
N ALA A 13 29.74 55.57 -25.80
CA ALA A 13 30.21 55.14 -24.49
C ALA A 13 30.35 56.36 -23.56
N LEU A 14 29.95 56.22 -22.28
CA LEU A 14 30.45 57.08 -21.21
C LEU A 14 30.59 56.24 -19.92
N LEU A 15 31.85 55.99 -19.56
CA LEU A 15 32.31 55.49 -18.26
C LEU A 15 32.22 56.62 -17.23
N LEU A 16 31.62 56.37 -16.06
CA LEU A 16 31.90 57.12 -14.82
C LEU A 16 31.53 56.24 -13.61
N VAL A 17 32.57 55.78 -12.90
CA VAL A 17 32.56 55.30 -11.50
C VAL A 17 33.10 56.47 -10.68
N PRO A 18 32.50 56.87 -9.54
CA PRO A 18 33.12 56.48 -8.28
C PRO A 18 32.23 56.38 -7.01
N LEU A 19 32.75 55.53 -6.11
CA LEU A 19 32.85 55.64 -4.65
C LEU A 19 31.71 55.20 -3.72
N CYS A 20 32.13 54.25 -2.88
CA CYS A 20 31.54 53.75 -1.65
C CYS A 20 31.10 54.85 -0.69
N SER A 21 30.01 54.60 0.03
CA SER A 21 29.88 55.07 1.41
C SER A 21 29.20 54.01 2.27
N PHE A 22 29.88 53.73 3.38
CA PHE A 22 29.47 52.89 4.49
C PHE A 22 28.25 53.46 5.21
N ALA A 23 27.31 52.61 5.62
CA ALA A 23 26.45 52.90 6.77
C ALA A 23 26.15 51.60 7.54
N GLN A 24 26.36 51.69 8.84
CA GLN A 24 26.49 50.60 9.81
C GLN A 24 25.14 49.99 10.23
N ASN A 25 25.21 48.71 10.58
CA ASN A 25 24.26 47.93 11.38
C ASN A 25 24.14 48.51 12.81
N PRO A 26 23.10 48.13 13.59
CA PRO A 26 23.36 47.03 14.52
C PRO A 26 22.25 45.98 14.59
N GLU A 27 22.73 44.76 14.79
CA GLU A 27 22.00 43.56 15.21
C GLU A 27 21.44 43.71 16.63
N GLN A 28 20.33 43.01 16.90
CA GLN A 28 20.20 42.27 18.16
C GLN A 28 19.23 41.10 17.94
N GLY A 29 19.78 39.88 18.05
CA GLY A 29 19.01 38.64 17.98
C GLY A 29 18.49 38.21 19.35
N ASP A 30 17.59 37.23 19.33
CA ASP A 30 17.67 36.11 20.27
C ASP A 30 16.94 34.89 19.70
N GLU A 31 17.61 33.73 19.71
CA GLU A 31 17.05 32.42 19.40
C GLU A 31 16.57 31.78 20.71
N ASN A 32 15.35 31.22 20.73
CA ASN A 32 15.13 30.02 21.54
C ASN A 32 14.03 29.13 20.97
N LYS A 33 14.40 27.87 20.75
CA LYS A 33 13.58 26.75 20.26
C LYS A 33 12.65 26.23 21.37
N GLY A 34 11.42 25.88 20.99
CA GLY A 34 10.50 25.11 21.83
C GLY A 34 9.18 24.79 21.12
N ASP A 35 9.17 23.70 20.37
CA ASP A 35 8.05 22.81 20.04
C ASP A 35 6.63 23.41 19.86
N THR A 36 6.22 23.63 18.59
CA THR A 36 4.79 23.67 18.23
C THR A 36 4.58 23.20 16.78
N ARG A 37 4.02 21.98 16.66
CA ARG A 37 3.01 21.53 15.70
C ARG A 37 2.65 22.56 14.61
N VAL A 38 2.94 22.25 13.34
CA VAL A 38 2.57 23.08 12.19
C VAL A 38 1.04 23.07 12.03
N GLU A 39 0.36 24.09 12.54
CA GLU A 39 -0.98 24.44 12.09
C GLU A 39 -0.88 25.09 10.71
N VAL A 40 -1.41 24.41 9.69
CA VAL A 40 -1.62 24.99 8.37
C VAL A 40 -2.79 25.96 8.45
N ASN A 41 -2.48 27.20 8.82
CA ASN A 41 -3.41 28.32 8.68
C ASN A 41 -3.42 28.74 7.21
N PHE A 42 -4.48 28.37 6.47
CA PHE A 42 -4.73 28.91 5.13
C PHE A 42 -5.14 30.39 5.25
N LYS A 43 -4.15 31.28 5.37
CA LYS A 43 -4.35 32.69 5.01
C LYS A 43 -4.37 32.77 3.50
N GLN A 44 -5.56 32.93 2.92
CA GLN A 44 -5.71 33.37 1.54
C GLN A 44 -5.08 34.77 1.43
N ARG A 45 -3.78 34.81 1.09
CA ARG A 45 -3.09 36.05 0.79
C ARG A 45 -3.52 36.46 -0.61
N HIS A 46 -4.38 37.46 -0.71
CA HIS A 46 -4.50 38.24 -1.94
C HIS A 46 -3.13 38.86 -2.22
N SER A 47 -2.40 38.28 -3.18
CA SER A 47 -1.13 38.83 -3.63
C SER A 47 -1.37 40.06 -4.49
N LYS A 48 -0.67 41.15 -4.14
CA LYS A 48 -0.37 42.23 -5.09
C LYS A 48 0.41 41.63 -6.27
N PRO A 49 0.26 42.16 -7.50
CA PRO A 49 0.95 41.61 -8.66
C PRO A 49 2.43 41.99 -8.57
N SER A 50 3.29 41.06 -8.15
CA SER A 50 4.74 41.19 -8.22
C SER A 50 5.30 40.22 -9.26
N ASN A 51 6.33 40.67 -9.98
CA ASN A 51 6.98 40.06 -11.15
C ASN A 51 7.68 38.69 -10.91
N ASP A 52 7.37 37.98 -9.83
CA ASP A 52 8.07 36.74 -9.44
C ASP A 52 7.43 35.44 -9.96
N LEU A 53 6.66 35.54 -11.05
CA LEU A 53 6.07 34.37 -11.74
C LEU A 53 7.12 33.30 -12.12
N TYR A 54 8.36 33.73 -12.36
CA TYR A 54 9.48 32.82 -12.64
C TYR A 54 9.91 32.02 -11.42
N ALA A 55 9.97 32.62 -10.23
CA ALA A 55 10.37 31.93 -9.00
C ALA A 55 9.32 30.91 -8.56
N ASP A 56 8.04 31.27 -8.67
CA ASP A 56 6.92 30.37 -8.37
C ASP A 56 6.82 29.23 -9.39
N GLY A 57 6.99 29.51 -10.69
CA GLY A 57 7.05 28.47 -11.72
C GLY A 57 8.20 27.47 -11.54
N ILE A 58 9.37 27.94 -11.09
CA ILE A 58 10.52 27.08 -10.80
C ILE A 58 10.28 26.23 -9.55
N LYS A 59 9.67 26.78 -8.50
CA LYS A 59 9.28 26.02 -7.30
C LYS A 59 8.24 24.95 -7.63
N ILE A 60 7.18 25.31 -8.35
CA ILE A 60 6.14 24.36 -8.79
C ILE A 60 6.74 23.24 -9.63
N LYS A 61 7.65 23.55 -10.57
CA LYS A 61 8.32 22.54 -11.40
C LYS A 61 9.23 21.62 -10.58
N ARG A 62 9.93 22.14 -9.56
CA ARG A 62 10.71 21.33 -8.62
C ARG A 62 9.83 20.44 -7.76
N ASP A 63 8.75 20.97 -7.21
CA ASP A 63 7.81 20.20 -6.40
C ASP A 63 7.14 19.10 -7.23
N LEU A 64 6.71 19.39 -8.46
CA LEU A 64 6.24 18.36 -9.39
C LEU A 64 7.32 17.34 -9.73
N SER A 65 8.59 17.75 -9.89
CA SER A 65 9.68 16.81 -10.16
C SER A 65 9.99 15.93 -8.95
N LEU A 66 9.86 16.44 -7.73
CA LEU A 66 10.02 15.69 -6.49
C LEU A 66 8.85 14.74 -6.26
N ILE A 67 7.62 15.17 -6.55
CA ILE A 67 6.43 14.31 -6.53
C ILE A 67 6.56 13.21 -7.59
N LYS A 68 6.97 13.54 -8.81
CA LYS A 68 7.23 12.53 -9.85
C LYS A 68 8.32 11.57 -9.44
N LYS A 69 9.43 12.06 -8.87
CA LYS A 69 10.53 11.23 -8.38
C LYS A 69 10.10 10.34 -7.21
N ALA A 70 9.33 10.85 -6.26
CA ALA A 70 8.77 10.06 -5.15
C ALA A 70 7.71 9.04 -5.62
N GLN A 71 6.96 9.37 -6.67
CA GLN A 71 6.05 8.45 -7.37
C GLN A 71 6.81 7.39 -8.17
N GLU A 72 7.98 7.73 -8.73
CA GLU A 72 8.88 6.81 -9.42
C GLU A 72 9.61 5.87 -8.45
N GLU A 73 10.01 6.35 -7.27
CA GLU A 73 10.60 5.55 -6.19
C GLU A 73 9.61 4.55 -5.55
N ARG A 74 8.30 4.72 -5.79
CA ARG A 74 7.23 3.79 -5.33
C ARG A 74 6.70 2.89 -6.46
N ILE A 75 7.37 2.85 -7.62
CA ILE A 75 7.06 1.86 -8.65
C ILE A 75 7.69 0.55 -8.19
N LEU A 76 6.84 -0.41 -7.78
CA LEU A 76 7.25 -1.81 -7.66
C LEU A 76 8.06 -2.18 -8.90
N ASP A 77 9.23 -2.80 -8.74
CA ASP A 77 9.95 -3.29 -9.90
C ASP A 77 9.10 -4.37 -10.61
N MET A 78 9.27 -4.53 -11.92
CA MET A 78 8.50 -5.49 -12.71
C MET A 78 8.70 -6.92 -12.21
N ASP A 79 9.84 -7.20 -11.59
CA ASP A 79 10.17 -8.50 -10.97
C ASP A 79 9.77 -8.60 -9.49
N GLU A 80 9.40 -7.49 -8.85
CA GLU A 80 9.01 -7.47 -7.44
C GLU A 80 7.59 -8.06 -7.25
N ILE A 81 7.45 -8.91 -6.23
CA ILE A 81 6.17 -9.46 -5.80
C ILE A 81 5.68 -8.63 -4.61
N PRO A 82 4.52 -7.96 -4.70
CA PRO A 82 4.02 -7.17 -3.59
C PRO A 82 3.76 -8.02 -2.36
N SER A 83 4.26 -7.58 -1.20
CA SER A 83 4.07 -8.25 0.09
C SER A 83 4.54 -9.71 0.13
N ASP A 84 5.63 -10.05 -0.58
CA ASP A 84 6.08 -11.44 -0.72
C ASP A 84 6.31 -12.15 0.63
N ASP A 85 6.94 -11.45 1.60
CA ASP A 85 7.16 -11.94 2.96
C ASP A 85 5.86 -12.39 3.66
N LEU A 86 4.75 -11.70 3.38
CA LEU A 86 3.45 -11.98 3.97
C LEU A 86 2.77 -13.18 3.28
N TYR A 87 2.89 -13.28 1.96
CA TYR A 87 2.25 -14.30 1.14
C TYR A 87 3.11 -15.55 0.93
N GLY A 88 4.34 -15.56 1.43
CA GLY A 88 5.22 -16.72 1.49
C GLY A 88 5.73 -17.19 0.12
N GLY A 89 6.03 -16.27 -0.80
CA GLY A 89 6.50 -16.63 -2.15
C GLY A 89 5.39 -17.08 -3.11
N ILE A 90 4.14 -17.16 -2.65
CA ILE A 90 3.04 -17.70 -3.46
C ILE A 90 2.56 -16.62 -4.44
N TRP A 91 2.83 -16.84 -5.73
CA TRP A 91 2.24 -16.08 -6.83
C TRP A 91 1.50 -17.02 -7.78
N ASN A 92 0.20 -16.80 -7.96
CA ASN A 92 -0.67 -17.66 -8.76
C ASN A 92 -1.67 -16.81 -9.53
N ASN A 93 -1.79 -17.04 -10.84
CA ASN A 93 -2.61 -16.20 -11.72
C ASN A 93 -3.96 -16.84 -12.10
N ARG A 94 -4.38 -17.92 -11.43
CA ARG A 94 -5.59 -18.68 -11.78
C ARG A 94 -6.75 -18.53 -10.81
N TYR A 95 -6.49 -18.33 -9.52
CA TYR A 95 -7.54 -18.40 -8.51
C TYR A 95 -7.49 -17.23 -7.53
N VAL A 96 -8.65 -16.71 -7.12
CA VAL A 96 -8.74 -15.65 -6.10
C VAL A 96 -8.11 -16.06 -4.77
N ASN A 97 -8.30 -17.31 -4.32
CA ASN A 97 -7.63 -17.83 -3.13
C ASN A 97 -6.72 -19.01 -3.50
N SER A 98 -5.41 -18.77 -3.47
CA SER A 98 -4.38 -19.81 -3.62
C SER A 98 -3.65 -20.10 -2.32
N TYR A 99 -4.05 -19.46 -1.22
CA TYR A 99 -3.37 -19.56 0.06
C TYR A 99 -4.05 -20.67 0.88
N GLY A 100 -3.32 -21.76 1.09
CA GLY A 100 -3.70 -22.83 2.00
C GLY A 100 -3.43 -22.44 3.45
N SER A 101 -2.78 -23.33 4.19
CA SER A 101 -2.28 -23.05 5.53
C SER A 101 -0.90 -22.41 5.45
N LEU A 102 -0.83 -21.08 5.47
CA LEU A 102 0.43 -20.36 5.60
C LEU A 102 1.00 -20.57 7.02
N GLU A 103 2.25 -21.02 7.13
CA GLU A 103 2.87 -21.41 8.42
C GLU A 103 3.27 -20.21 9.30
N ASN A 104 3.52 -19.03 8.70
CA ASN A 104 4.09 -17.87 9.39
C ASN A 104 3.24 -16.59 9.26
N VAL A 105 1.93 -16.70 9.46
CA VAL A 105 1.04 -15.53 9.38
C VAL A 105 1.09 -14.73 10.69
N PRO A 106 1.33 -13.40 10.65
CA PRO A 106 1.29 -12.58 11.86
C PRO A 106 -0.12 -12.57 12.48
N SER A 107 -0.21 -12.52 13.81
CA SER A 107 -1.50 -12.44 14.51
C SER A 107 -2.26 -11.15 14.18
N THR A 108 -1.52 -10.06 14.01
CA THR A 108 -2.02 -8.75 13.61
C THR A 108 -1.15 -8.14 12.53
N TYR A 109 -1.75 -7.38 11.63
CA TYR A 109 -1.03 -6.67 10.56
C TYR A 109 -1.65 -5.29 10.36
N ASN A 110 -0.82 -4.24 10.33
CA ASN A 110 -1.27 -2.88 10.06
C ASN A 110 -1.17 -2.59 8.56
N VAL A 111 -2.33 -2.38 7.94
CA VAL A 111 -2.46 -2.02 6.53
C VAL A 111 -2.45 -0.49 6.43
N ASP A 112 -1.59 0.04 5.55
CA ASP A 112 -1.62 1.44 5.12
C ASP A 112 -2.67 1.64 4.01
N LEU A 113 -3.57 2.58 4.22
CA LEU A 113 -4.70 2.93 3.35
C LEU A 113 -4.59 4.35 2.80
N SER A 114 -3.50 5.07 3.07
CA SER A 114 -3.33 6.48 2.70
C SER A 114 -3.47 6.77 1.20
N ASN A 115 -3.14 5.80 0.34
CA ASN A 115 -3.26 5.94 -1.13
C ASN A 115 -4.49 5.24 -1.71
N PHE A 116 -5.62 5.28 -1.02
CA PHE A 116 -6.88 4.72 -1.49
C PHE A 116 -7.53 5.59 -2.57
N THR A 117 -7.96 4.94 -3.66
CA THR A 117 -8.86 5.52 -4.66
C THR A 117 -10.14 4.70 -4.72
N MET A 118 -11.28 5.37 -4.85
CA MET A 118 -12.56 4.69 -5.00
C MET A 118 -12.66 3.97 -6.38
N PRO A 119 -12.94 2.66 -6.44
CA PRO A 119 -13.00 1.92 -7.72
C PRO A 119 -14.05 2.42 -8.72
N HIS A 120 -15.17 2.95 -8.20
CA HIS A 120 -16.25 3.56 -8.97
C HIS A 120 -17.11 4.46 -8.06
N THR A 121 -17.68 5.54 -8.59
CA THR A 121 -18.46 6.53 -7.81
C THR A 121 -19.88 6.10 -7.47
N GLY A 122 -20.35 4.97 -8.02
CA GLY A 122 -21.67 4.41 -7.77
C GLY A 122 -21.97 4.13 -6.29
N HIS A 123 -23.25 4.11 -5.95
CA HIS A 123 -23.71 3.78 -4.60
C HIS A 123 -23.71 2.26 -4.37
N VAL A 124 -23.71 1.85 -3.10
CA VAL A 124 -23.83 0.45 -2.70
C VAL A 124 -25.23 -0.06 -3.03
N THR A 125 -25.31 -1.19 -3.73
CA THR A 125 -26.57 -1.91 -4.02
C THR A 125 -26.72 -3.17 -3.18
N SER A 126 -25.61 -3.76 -2.72
CA SER A 126 -25.66 -4.91 -1.83
C SER A 126 -24.45 -5.03 -0.92
N ASN A 127 -24.72 -5.28 0.37
CA ASN A 127 -23.71 -5.36 1.41
C ASN A 127 -22.99 -6.72 1.47
N TYR A 128 -21.81 -6.70 2.09
CA TYR A 128 -21.11 -7.90 2.54
C TYR A 128 -21.94 -8.68 3.56
N GLY A 129 -21.83 -10.01 3.53
CA GLY A 129 -22.41 -10.86 4.56
C GLY A 129 -23.35 -11.95 4.06
N VAL A 130 -24.02 -12.60 5.01
CA VAL A 130 -24.87 -13.74 4.74
C VAL A 130 -26.21 -13.30 4.17
N ARG A 131 -26.54 -13.77 2.97
CA ARG A 131 -27.85 -13.59 2.32
C ARG A 131 -28.71 -14.83 2.54
N ARG A 132 -29.90 -14.65 3.10
CA ARG A 132 -30.90 -15.71 3.26
C ARG A 132 -31.81 -15.71 2.02
N LEU A 133 -31.64 -16.72 1.18
CA LEU A 133 -32.53 -16.98 0.04
C LEU A 133 -33.60 -17.99 0.46
N ARG A 134 -34.69 -18.07 -0.32
CA ARG A 134 -35.87 -18.89 -0.01
C ARG A 134 -35.55 -20.34 0.37
N ARG A 135 -34.52 -20.95 -0.23
CA ARG A 135 -34.12 -22.35 0.02
C ARG A 135 -32.67 -22.53 0.46
N THR A 136 -31.86 -21.47 0.45
CA THR A 136 -30.41 -21.58 0.67
C THR A 136 -29.88 -20.36 1.39
N THR A 137 -28.74 -20.51 2.06
CA THR A 137 -28.00 -19.40 2.67
C THR A 137 -26.69 -19.26 1.93
N ARG A 138 -26.40 -18.07 1.41
CA ARG A 138 -25.19 -17.80 0.63
C ARG A 138 -24.41 -16.66 1.26
N MET A 139 -23.11 -16.81 1.39
CA MET A 139 -22.22 -15.72 1.79
C MET A 139 -21.93 -14.81 0.60
N HIS A 140 -22.02 -13.50 0.81
CA HIS A 140 -21.50 -12.47 -0.07
C HIS A 140 -20.15 -12.00 0.46
N HIS A 141 -19.08 -12.24 -0.29
CA HIS A 141 -17.70 -12.00 0.15
C HIS A 141 -17.17 -10.59 -0.16
N GLY A 142 -17.99 -9.77 -0.81
CA GLY A 142 -17.68 -8.39 -1.17
C GLY A 142 -18.84 -7.45 -0.96
N ILE A 143 -18.82 -6.33 -1.68
CA ILE A 143 -19.88 -5.35 -1.77
C ILE A 143 -20.21 -5.12 -3.25
N ASP A 144 -21.47 -4.86 -3.56
CA ASP A 144 -21.92 -4.61 -4.92
C ASP A 144 -22.14 -3.11 -5.09
N LEU A 145 -21.47 -2.49 -6.07
CA LEU A 145 -21.60 -1.07 -6.41
C LEU A 145 -22.37 -0.91 -7.71
N LYS A 146 -23.24 0.09 -7.78
CA LYS A 146 -23.96 0.39 -9.01
C LYS A 146 -22.99 0.85 -10.09
N VAL A 147 -22.97 0.15 -11.22
CA VAL A 147 -22.28 0.55 -12.44
C VAL A 147 -23.22 0.30 -13.63
N GLN A 148 -22.90 0.90 -14.76
CA GLN A 148 -23.39 0.54 -16.07
C GLN A 148 -22.34 -0.29 -16.82
N ILE A 149 -22.81 -1.03 -17.82
CA ILE A 149 -21.92 -1.80 -18.68
C ILE A 149 -21.07 -0.80 -19.47
N GLY A 150 -19.74 -0.93 -19.39
CA GLY A 150 -18.80 -0.03 -20.05
C GLY A 150 -18.24 1.08 -19.16
N ASP A 151 -18.75 1.28 -17.94
CA ASP A 151 -18.18 2.24 -17.00
C ASP A 151 -16.73 1.87 -16.67
N THR A 152 -15.84 2.85 -16.55
CA THR A 152 -14.44 2.57 -16.21
C THR A 152 -14.32 2.22 -14.73
N ILE A 153 -13.60 1.13 -14.44
CA ILE A 153 -13.28 0.66 -13.10
C ILE A 153 -11.81 0.95 -12.81
N TYR A 154 -11.54 1.52 -11.65
CA TYR A 154 -10.21 1.96 -11.24
C TYR A 154 -9.59 1.05 -10.16
N ALA A 155 -8.26 0.98 -10.15
CA ALA A 155 -7.52 0.30 -9.08
C ALA A 155 -7.66 1.05 -7.75
N ALA A 156 -8.02 0.32 -6.68
CA ALA A 156 -8.24 0.91 -5.36
C ALA A 156 -6.94 1.35 -4.66
N PHE A 157 -5.84 0.66 -4.95
CA PHE A 157 -4.52 0.91 -4.37
C PHE A 157 -3.45 0.57 -5.41
N ASP A 158 -2.23 1.06 -5.19
CA ASP A 158 -1.05 0.65 -5.96
C ASP A 158 -0.85 -0.87 -5.84
N GLY A 159 -0.46 -1.53 -6.92
CA GLY A 159 -0.22 -2.96 -6.87
C GLY A 159 0.15 -3.58 -8.19
N LYS A 160 0.18 -4.91 -8.17
CA LYS A 160 0.46 -5.75 -9.34
C LYS A 160 -0.74 -6.62 -9.64
N VAL A 161 -1.13 -6.67 -10.91
CA VAL A 161 -2.21 -7.52 -11.40
C VAL A 161 -1.80 -8.97 -11.23
N ARG A 162 -2.54 -9.71 -10.41
CA ARG A 162 -2.29 -11.12 -10.15
C ARG A 162 -3.12 -12.01 -11.07
N VAL A 163 -4.39 -11.68 -11.29
CA VAL A 163 -5.32 -12.51 -12.06
C VAL A 163 -6.15 -11.63 -12.96
N THR A 164 -6.23 -11.97 -14.24
CA THR A 164 -7.27 -11.53 -15.18
C THR A 164 -7.92 -12.77 -15.81
N GLU A 165 -9.08 -13.21 -15.32
CA GLU A 165 -9.66 -14.49 -15.75
C GLU A 165 -11.20 -14.47 -15.80
N TYR A 166 -11.82 -15.49 -16.42
CA TYR A 166 -13.26 -15.63 -16.52
C TYR A 166 -13.80 -16.84 -15.74
N GLU A 167 -14.72 -16.59 -14.80
CA GLU A 167 -15.41 -17.63 -14.03
C GLU A 167 -16.94 -17.60 -14.24
N ARG A 168 -17.45 -18.49 -15.10
CA ARG A 168 -18.89 -18.55 -15.47
C ARG A 168 -19.85 -18.65 -14.29
N ARG A 169 -19.51 -19.39 -13.23
CA ARG A 169 -20.40 -19.66 -12.08
C ARG A 169 -20.14 -18.77 -10.86
N GLY A 170 -19.17 -17.89 -10.95
CA GLY A 170 -18.73 -16.99 -9.89
C GLY A 170 -18.62 -15.56 -10.41
N TYR A 171 -17.40 -15.04 -10.43
CA TYR A 171 -17.14 -13.62 -10.69
C TYR A 171 -17.35 -13.15 -12.14
N GLY A 172 -17.56 -14.04 -13.11
CA GLY A 172 -17.55 -13.62 -14.52
C GLY A 172 -16.14 -13.20 -14.91
N TYR A 173 -15.98 -12.13 -15.69
CA TYR A 173 -14.66 -11.53 -15.86
C TYR A 173 -14.25 -10.83 -14.57
N TYR A 174 -13.06 -11.14 -14.07
CA TYR A 174 -12.57 -10.56 -12.84
C TYR A 174 -11.07 -10.25 -12.87
N VAL A 175 -10.71 -9.22 -12.11
CA VAL A 175 -9.33 -8.81 -11.88
C VAL A 175 -9.01 -8.96 -10.41
N VAL A 176 -7.83 -9.49 -10.09
CA VAL A 176 -7.28 -9.47 -8.73
C VAL A 176 -5.99 -8.68 -8.72
N LEU A 177 -5.89 -7.69 -7.84
CA LEU A 177 -4.66 -6.94 -7.59
C LEU A 177 -4.09 -7.33 -6.24
N ARG A 178 -2.77 -7.53 -6.17
CA ARG A 178 -2.04 -7.61 -4.90
C ARG A 178 -1.28 -6.33 -4.65
N HIS A 179 -1.38 -5.84 -3.41
CA HIS A 179 -0.87 -4.53 -3.03
C HIS A 179 0.34 -4.65 -2.08
N PRO A 180 1.25 -3.65 -2.07
CA PRO A 180 2.36 -3.57 -1.10
C PRO A 180 1.89 -3.42 0.36
N ASN A 181 0.66 -2.95 0.58
CA ASN A 181 0.08 -2.79 1.92
C ASN A 181 -0.48 -4.10 2.51
N GLY A 182 -0.19 -5.26 1.88
CA GLY A 182 -0.63 -6.58 2.33
C GLY A 182 -2.04 -6.99 1.90
N LEU A 183 -2.85 -6.09 1.35
CA LEU A 183 -4.19 -6.43 0.86
C LEU A 183 -4.18 -7.01 -0.56
N GLU A 184 -5.25 -7.71 -0.88
CA GLU A 184 -5.67 -7.99 -2.25
C GLU A 184 -7.07 -7.40 -2.49
N THR A 185 -7.27 -6.83 -3.67
CA THR A 185 -8.59 -6.36 -4.13
C THR A 185 -9.10 -7.23 -5.27
N VAL A 186 -10.39 -7.54 -5.27
CA VAL A 186 -11.05 -8.31 -6.33
C VAL A 186 -12.13 -7.45 -6.97
N TYR A 187 -12.14 -7.40 -8.30
CA TYR A 187 -13.10 -6.67 -9.13
C TYR A 187 -13.80 -7.68 -10.03
N GLY A 188 -15.09 -7.94 -9.79
CA GLY A 188 -15.88 -8.94 -10.48
C GLY A 188 -17.04 -8.38 -11.30
N HIS A 189 -17.64 -9.26 -12.09
CA HIS A 189 -18.74 -9.01 -13.02
C HIS A 189 -18.40 -8.02 -14.14
N LEU A 190 -17.12 -7.93 -14.50
CA LEU A 190 -16.60 -7.01 -15.50
C LEU A 190 -17.07 -7.39 -16.92
N SER A 191 -16.95 -6.46 -17.86
CA SER A 191 -17.22 -6.71 -19.29
C SER A 191 -15.95 -6.87 -20.12
N LYS A 192 -14.88 -6.16 -19.76
CA LYS A 192 -13.61 -6.15 -20.50
C LYS A 192 -12.44 -5.80 -19.58
N PHE A 193 -11.29 -6.44 -19.80
CA PHE A 193 -10.02 -6.08 -19.14
C PHE A 193 -9.32 -4.94 -19.89
N LEU A 194 -8.74 -4.00 -19.15
CA LEU A 194 -7.84 -2.96 -19.68
C LEU A 194 -6.38 -3.23 -19.28
N VAL A 195 -6.14 -4.25 -18.45
CA VAL A 195 -4.84 -4.66 -17.94
C VAL A 195 -4.61 -6.14 -18.18
N GLN A 196 -3.36 -6.58 -18.00
CA GLN A 196 -2.93 -7.97 -18.16
C GLN A 196 -2.26 -8.47 -16.87
N ASP A 197 -2.18 -9.79 -16.73
CA ASP A 197 -1.43 -10.44 -15.66
C ASP A 197 -0.01 -9.88 -15.52
N ASN A 198 0.44 -9.73 -14.27
CA ASN A 198 1.74 -9.20 -13.85
C ASN A 198 1.98 -7.71 -14.16
N GLN A 199 1.03 -7.00 -14.76
CA GLN A 199 1.13 -5.56 -14.97
C GLN A 199 1.10 -4.80 -13.63
N ILE A 200 1.96 -3.79 -13.49
CA ILE A 200 1.93 -2.86 -12.35
C ILE A 200 0.89 -1.78 -12.64
N VAL A 201 0.09 -1.46 -11.64
CA VAL A 201 -0.96 -0.44 -11.69
C VAL A 201 -0.85 0.46 -10.46
N ARG A 202 -1.13 1.74 -10.64
CA ARG A 202 -1.22 2.72 -9.57
C ARG A 202 -2.66 2.87 -9.11
N SER A 203 -2.83 3.33 -7.87
CA SER A 203 -4.12 3.77 -7.37
C SER A 203 -4.74 4.78 -8.34
N GLY A 204 -5.99 4.53 -8.76
CA GLY A 204 -6.70 5.35 -9.73
C GLY A 204 -6.44 5.03 -11.21
N ASP A 205 -5.59 4.04 -11.53
CA ASP A 205 -5.43 3.61 -12.92
C ASP A 205 -6.65 2.82 -13.40
N PRO A 206 -7.07 2.99 -14.67
CA PRO A 206 -8.17 2.23 -15.26
C PRO A 206 -7.75 0.76 -15.48
N ILE A 207 -8.49 -0.18 -14.88
CA ILE A 207 -8.14 -1.61 -14.92
C ILE A 207 -9.12 -2.45 -15.75
N ALA A 208 -10.37 -2.04 -15.84
CA ALA A 208 -11.41 -2.81 -16.50
C ALA A 208 -12.63 -1.94 -16.80
N LEU A 209 -13.60 -2.54 -17.51
CA LEU A 209 -14.92 -1.96 -17.72
C LEU A 209 -15.99 -2.73 -16.92
N GLY A 210 -16.93 -1.99 -16.34
CA GLY A 210 -18.10 -2.50 -15.63
C GLY A 210 -18.97 -3.37 -16.54
N GLY A 211 -19.67 -4.33 -15.95
CA GLY A 211 -20.37 -5.36 -16.71
C GLY A 211 -21.55 -5.98 -15.99
N ASN A 212 -21.90 -7.18 -16.45
CA ASN A 212 -22.95 -8.03 -15.90
C ASN A 212 -22.66 -9.52 -16.21
N THR A 213 -21.40 -9.95 -16.07
CA THR A 213 -20.96 -11.29 -16.47
C THR A 213 -20.90 -12.26 -15.30
N GLY A 214 -20.84 -13.56 -15.60
CA GLY A 214 -20.81 -14.61 -14.57
C GLY A 214 -22.14 -14.72 -13.83
N ARG A 215 -22.08 -14.90 -12.51
CA ARG A 215 -23.28 -15.05 -11.68
C ARG A 215 -23.75 -13.70 -11.13
N SER A 216 -24.34 -12.89 -12.01
CA SER A 216 -24.88 -11.57 -11.70
C SER A 216 -26.37 -11.48 -12.08
N THR A 217 -27.15 -10.66 -11.36
CA THR A 217 -28.58 -10.41 -11.63
C THR A 217 -28.85 -9.09 -12.35
N GLY A 218 -27.83 -8.25 -12.54
CA GLY A 218 -27.95 -6.94 -13.17
C GLY A 218 -26.61 -6.21 -13.16
N SER A 219 -26.43 -5.14 -13.93
CA SER A 219 -25.12 -4.48 -14.01
C SER A 219 -24.71 -3.85 -12.67
N HIS A 220 -23.57 -4.31 -12.14
CA HIS A 220 -22.92 -3.87 -10.92
C HIS A 220 -21.42 -4.26 -10.94
N LEU A 221 -20.62 -3.59 -10.13
CA LEU A 221 -19.27 -4.03 -9.79
C LEU A 221 -19.33 -4.83 -8.50
N HIS A 222 -18.83 -6.05 -8.51
CA HIS A 222 -18.57 -6.80 -7.28
C HIS A 222 -17.15 -6.50 -6.79
N PHE A 223 -17.02 -5.88 -5.62
CA PHE A 223 -15.74 -5.45 -5.07
C PHE A 223 -15.44 -6.16 -3.74
N GLU A 224 -14.27 -6.77 -3.62
CA GLU A 224 -13.82 -7.40 -2.38
C GLU A 224 -12.50 -6.80 -1.88
N LEU A 225 -12.37 -6.73 -0.55
CA LEU A 225 -11.09 -6.61 0.13
C LEU A 225 -10.72 -7.96 0.73
N ARG A 226 -9.49 -8.42 0.50
CA ARG A 226 -9.00 -9.69 1.05
C ARG A 226 -7.64 -9.50 1.71
N PHE A 227 -7.39 -10.29 2.73
CA PHE A 227 -6.07 -10.43 3.36
C PHE A 227 -5.75 -11.92 3.47
N LEU A 228 -4.66 -12.35 2.83
CA LEU A 228 -4.26 -13.77 2.79
C LEU A 228 -5.40 -14.70 2.34
N GLY A 229 -6.11 -14.29 1.29
CA GLY A 229 -7.25 -15.04 0.75
C GLY A 229 -8.52 -15.01 1.60
N ARG A 230 -8.54 -14.33 2.75
CA ARG A 230 -9.74 -14.17 3.59
C ARG A 230 -10.42 -12.83 3.29
N SER A 231 -11.71 -12.87 2.98
CA SER A 231 -12.49 -11.65 2.71
C SER A 231 -12.69 -10.82 3.97
N ILE A 232 -12.45 -9.51 3.88
CA ILE A 232 -12.75 -8.49 4.88
C ILE A 232 -14.04 -7.78 4.43
N ASN A 233 -14.91 -7.42 5.37
CA ASN A 233 -16.06 -6.57 5.06
C ASN A 233 -15.56 -5.19 4.61
N PRO A 234 -15.77 -4.77 3.34
CA PRO A 234 -15.26 -3.49 2.86
C PRO A 234 -15.80 -2.28 3.63
N LEU A 235 -17.01 -2.39 4.20
CA LEU A 235 -17.62 -1.31 5.00
C LEU A 235 -16.82 -0.95 6.27
N HIS A 236 -15.97 -1.86 6.77
CA HIS A 236 -15.12 -1.55 7.94
C HIS A 236 -13.90 -0.70 7.58
N VAL A 237 -13.57 -0.63 6.29
CA VAL A 237 -12.37 0.02 5.77
C VAL A 237 -12.72 1.29 5.01
N ILE A 238 -13.79 1.24 4.21
CA ILE A 238 -14.19 2.27 3.27
C ILE A 238 -15.56 2.83 3.66
N ASP A 239 -15.65 4.15 3.70
CA ASP A 239 -16.88 4.90 3.67
C ASP A 239 -17.32 5.07 2.20
N PHE A 240 -18.31 4.27 1.80
CA PHE A 240 -18.80 4.26 0.42
C PHE A 240 -19.69 5.44 0.09
N ASP A 241 -20.16 6.22 1.07
CA ASP A 241 -20.95 7.42 0.82
C ASP A 241 -20.01 8.59 0.54
N ASN A 242 -18.98 8.74 1.38
CA ASN A 242 -17.97 9.80 1.23
C ASN A 242 -16.81 9.42 0.28
N LYS A 243 -16.78 8.18 -0.22
CA LYS A 243 -15.76 7.65 -1.16
C LYS A 243 -14.33 7.71 -0.62
N VAL A 244 -14.16 7.59 0.70
CA VAL A 244 -12.85 7.66 1.39
C VAL A 244 -12.70 6.50 2.38
N CYS A 245 -11.48 6.22 2.84
CA CYS A 245 -11.29 5.29 3.95
C CYS A 245 -11.69 5.94 5.28
N HIS A 246 -12.20 5.13 6.22
CA HIS A 246 -12.52 5.62 7.58
C HIS A 246 -11.28 6.12 8.34
N LYS A 247 -10.12 5.53 8.03
CA LYS A 247 -8.82 5.81 8.64
C LYS A 247 -7.71 5.53 7.63
N ASP A 248 -6.57 6.20 7.81
CA ASP A 248 -5.35 5.96 7.00
C ASP A 248 -4.69 4.61 7.29
N GLN A 249 -5.04 3.98 8.42
CA GLN A 249 -4.53 2.67 8.81
C GLN A 249 -5.66 1.75 9.27
N TYR A 250 -5.53 0.46 8.90
CA TYR A 250 -6.44 -0.59 9.33
C TYR A 250 -5.68 -1.77 9.90
N MET A 251 -5.96 -2.09 11.18
CA MET A 251 -5.36 -3.23 11.84
C MET A 251 -6.17 -4.48 11.53
N VAL A 252 -5.58 -5.37 10.74
CA VAL A 252 -6.08 -6.70 10.50
C VAL A 252 -5.74 -7.58 11.70
N ILE A 253 -6.74 -8.20 12.32
CA ILE A 253 -6.52 -9.25 13.32
C ILE A 253 -6.84 -10.59 12.66
N VAL A 254 -5.81 -11.36 12.31
CA VAL A 254 -5.93 -12.52 11.41
C VAL A 254 -6.83 -13.60 11.97
N ASN A 255 -6.80 -13.82 13.28
CA ASN A 255 -7.66 -14.82 13.94
C ASN A 255 -9.15 -14.42 13.95
N THR A 256 -9.49 -13.16 13.70
CA THR A 256 -10.87 -12.66 13.58
C THR A 256 -11.40 -12.71 12.15
N LEU A 257 -10.50 -12.79 11.16
CA LEU A 257 -10.91 -12.95 9.78
C LEU A 257 -11.61 -14.28 9.60
N GLY A 258 -12.75 -14.27 8.90
CA GLY A 258 -13.48 -15.48 8.56
C GLY A 258 -12.55 -16.52 7.94
N LYS A 259 -12.71 -17.79 8.32
CA LYS A 259 -11.95 -18.89 7.72
C LYS A 259 -12.06 -18.82 6.19
N PRO A 260 -10.98 -19.10 5.43
CA PRO A 260 -11.07 -19.16 3.97
C PRO A 260 -12.18 -20.14 3.59
N GLY A 261 -13.30 -19.61 3.09
CA GLY A 261 -14.45 -20.40 2.65
C GLY A 261 -15.38 -21.02 3.70
N GLN A 262 -15.39 -20.60 4.98
CA GLN A 262 -16.32 -21.17 5.98
C GLN A 262 -17.34 -20.16 6.52
N LYS A 263 -18.62 -20.61 6.57
CA LYS A 263 -19.79 -19.90 7.10
C LYS A 263 -19.44 -19.24 8.44
N VAL A 264 -19.55 -17.91 8.49
CA VAL A 264 -19.35 -17.15 9.72
C VAL A 264 -20.42 -17.58 10.72
N ALA A 265 -19.99 -18.29 11.76
CA ALA A 265 -20.78 -18.46 12.98
C ALA A 265 -20.94 -17.07 13.60
N ARG A 266 -22.19 -16.66 13.81
CA ARG A 266 -22.53 -15.47 14.59
C ARG A 266 -21.94 -15.63 15.98
N ASN A 267 -21.09 -14.69 16.40
CA ASN A 267 -20.90 -14.44 17.82
C ASN A 267 -21.41 -13.02 18.13
N THR A 268 -22.65 -13.02 18.61
CA THR A 268 -23.12 -12.10 19.63
C THR A 268 -22.21 -12.16 20.85
N SER A 269 -22.08 -11.00 21.51
CA SER A 269 -21.62 -10.82 22.90
C SER A 269 -20.13 -10.55 23.11
N SER A 270 -19.84 -9.25 23.21
CA SER A 270 -18.75 -8.66 23.97
C SER A 270 -18.65 -9.24 25.39
N LYS A 271 -17.44 -9.60 25.83
CA LYS A 271 -17.02 -9.52 27.24
C LYS A 271 -15.49 -9.43 27.37
N TYR A 272 -15.08 -8.45 28.17
CA TYR A 272 -13.73 -8.02 28.57
C TYR A 272 -12.76 -9.12 29.03
N VAL A 273 -11.45 -8.92 28.81
CA VAL A 273 -10.43 -8.85 29.87
C VAL A 273 -9.35 -7.84 29.46
N LYS A 274 -9.23 -6.72 30.22
CA LYS A 274 -7.99 -5.93 30.30
C LYS A 274 -7.03 -6.68 31.21
N ASN A 275 -5.84 -7.00 30.72
CA ASN A 275 -4.66 -7.15 31.57
C ASN A 275 -3.50 -6.47 30.87
N ALA A 276 -3.21 -5.25 31.33
CA ALA A 276 -2.04 -4.50 30.98
C ALA A 276 -0.88 -4.99 31.85
N SER A 277 0.08 -5.68 31.21
CA SER A 277 1.47 -5.73 31.65
C SER A 277 2.30 -5.24 30.47
N SER A 278 2.84 -4.03 30.63
CA SER A 278 3.66 -3.31 29.65
C SER A 278 4.77 -4.18 29.05
N ASN A 279 4.98 -4.16 27.73
CA ASN A 279 6.31 -4.50 27.21
C ASN A 279 7.08 -3.21 26.91
N LYS A 280 7.94 -2.88 27.88
CA LYS A 280 8.92 -1.80 27.92
C LYS A 280 10.08 -2.18 27.01
N TYR A 281 9.97 -1.84 25.72
CA TYR A 281 10.90 -2.29 24.67
C TYR A 281 10.88 -3.83 24.59
N ALA A 282 11.65 -4.54 23.78
CA ALA A 282 13.01 -4.82 24.20
C ALA A 282 13.58 -5.82 23.19
N THR A 283 14.39 -5.35 22.24
CA THR A 283 15.84 -5.19 22.45
C THR A 283 16.53 -6.55 22.55
N GLY A 284 16.71 -7.17 21.39
CA GLY A 284 17.71 -8.21 21.24
C GLY A 284 18.33 -8.03 19.87
N THR A 285 19.51 -7.40 19.79
CA THR A 285 20.30 -7.44 18.56
C THR A 285 20.52 -8.90 18.21
N VAL A 286 19.96 -9.36 17.10
CA VAL A 286 20.07 -10.75 16.66
C VAL A 286 21.52 -11.01 16.25
N LYS A 287 22.23 -11.84 17.00
CA LYS A 287 23.62 -12.22 16.72
C LYS A 287 23.67 -13.54 15.95
N TYR A 288 24.58 -13.60 15.00
CA TYR A 288 24.86 -14.77 14.17
C TYR A 288 26.30 -15.25 14.39
N TYR A 289 26.52 -16.56 14.33
CA TYR A 289 27.84 -17.21 14.42
C TYR A 289 28.11 -18.06 13.18
N ARG A 290 29.30 -17.90 12.58
CA ARG A 290 29.72 -18.66 11.39
C ARG A 290 30.47 -19.94 11.81
N ILE A 291 29.94 -21.10 11.41
CA ILE A 291 30.47 -22.42 11.77
C ILE A 291 31.91 -22.60 11.26
N ARG A 292 32.83 -23.00 12.15
CA ARG A 292 34.25 -23.27 11.83
C ARG A 292 34.54 -24.78 11.83
N LYS A 293 35.68 -25.18 11.24
CA LYS A 293 36.12 -26.58 11.20
C LYS A 293 36.29 -27.12 12.63
N GLY A 294 35.57 -28.20 12.96
CA GLY A 294 35.58 -28.83 14.29
C GLY A 294 34.48 -28.36 15.26
N ASP A 295 33.61 -27.44 14.84
CA ASP A 295 32.46 -27.03 15.64
C ASP A 295 31.36 -28.10 15.66
N THR A 296 30.71 -28.23 16.82
CA THR A 296 29.51 -29.06 17.01
C THR A 296 28.38 -28.21 17.56
N LEU A 297 27.11 -28.62 17.32
CA LEU A 297 25.93 -27.91 17.82
C LEU A 297 26.01 -27.66 19.33
N SER A 298 26.47 -28.67 20.10
CA SER A 298 26.65 -28.57 21.55
C SER A 298 27.69 -27.52 21.94
N LYS A 299 28.85 -27.49 21.27
CA LYS A 299 29.92 -26.51 21.56
C LYS A 299 29.51 -25.09 21.21
N ILE A 300 28.82 -24.90 20.07
CA ILE A 300 28.32 -23.58 19.66
C ILE A 300 27.25 -23.09 20.64
N ALA A 301 26.27 -23.93 20.98
CA ALA A 301 25.21 -23.58 21.91
C ALA A 301 25.78 -23.21 23.29
N GLN A 302 26.69 -24.02 23.83
CA GLN A 302 27.36 -23.75 25.10
C GLN A 302 28.17 -22.45 25.07
N ARG A 303 28.93 -22.18 24.00
CA ARG A 303 29.73 -20.96 23.85
C ARG A 303 28.88 -19.70 23.88
N HIS A 304 27.68 -19.76 23.31
CA HIS A 304 26.74 -18.65 23.27
C HIS A 304 25.72 -18.67 24.42
N GLY A 305 25.90 -19.56 25.41
CA GLY A 305 25.08 -19.62 26.61
C GLY A 305 23.62 -20.04 26.36
N ILE A 306 23.35 -20.74 25.25
CA ILE A 306 22.00 -21.22 24.90
C ILE A 306 21.96 -22.74 24.82
N THR A 307 20.76 -23.31 24.91
CA THR A 307 20.59 -24.77 24.79
C THR A 307 20.64 -25.20 23.32
N ILE A 308 21.00 -26.46 23.07
CA ILE A 308 21.00 -27.02 21.71
C ILE A 308 19.60 -26.94 21.10
N ASN A 309 18.57 -27.25 21.89
CA ASN A 309 17.18 -27.16 21.44
C ASN A 309 16.84 -25.73 21.01
N LYS A 310 17.30 -24.73 21.78
CA LYS A 310 17.09 -23.32 21.44
C LYS A 310 17.85 -22.94 20.17
N LEU A 311 19.12 -23.31 20.05
CA LEU A 311 19.93 -23.07 18.84
C LEU A 311 19.28 -23.70 17.59
N CYS A 312 18.84 -24.94 17.70
CA CYS A 312 18.11 -25.65 16.65
C CYS A 312 16.80 -24.95 16.29
N SER A 313 16.01 -24.53 17.29
CA SER A 313 14.74 -23.82 17.07
C SER A 313 14.93 -22.46 16.41
N LEU A 314 16.03 -21.76 16.69
CA LEU A 314 16.33 -20.45 16.10
C LEU A 314 16.75 -20.55 14.63
N ASN A 315 17.17 -21.73 14.17
CA ASN A 315 17.69 -21.96 12.83
C ASN A 315 16.86 -22.97 12.03
N SER A 316 15.72 -23.41 12.58
CA SER A 316 14.85 -24.45 12.01
C SER A 316 15.61 -25.71 11.61
N MET A 317 16.54 -26.13 12.46
CA MET A 317 17.40 -27.30 12.23
C MET A 317 17.10 -28.43 13.20
N SER A 318 17.35 -29.66 12.79
CA SER A 318 17.27 -30.81 13.70
C SER A 318 18.58 -30.99 14.49
N LYS A 319 18.51 -31.65 15.66
CA LYS A 319 19.70 -31.92 16.50
C LYS A 319 20.76 -32.77 15.81
N ASN A 320 20.35 -33.53 14.80
CA ASN A 320 21.20 -34.48 14.07
C ASN A 320 21.62 -33.93 12.70
N GLU A 321 21.24 -32.70 12.37
CA GLU A 321 21.59 -32.08 11.10
C GLU A 321 23.09 -31.78 11.02
N LYS A 322 23.74 -32.24 9.94
CA LYS A 322 25.18 -32.08 9.77
C LYS A 322 25.54 -30.61 9.56
N LEU A 323 26.41 -30.08 10.43
CA LEU A 323 26.91 -28.72 10.31
C LEU A 323 27.86 -28.59 9.12
N ARG A 324 27.56 -27.64 8.23
CA ARG A 324 28.44 -27.29 7.09
C ARG A 324 29.31 -26.11 7.48
N ILE A 325 30.63 -26.29 7.35
CA ILE A 325 31.63 -25.26 7.65
C ILE A 325 31.33 -24.03 6.78
N GLY A 326 31.31 -22.84 7.40
CA GLY A 326 30.98 -21.57 6.74
C GLY A 326 29.51 -21.17 6.76
N LYS A 327 28.56 -22.05 7.14
CA LYS A 327 27.14 -21.70 7.33
C LYS A 327 26.97 -20.86 8.61
N SER A 328 26.13 -19.82 8.56
CA SER A 328 25.83 -18.96 9.71
C SER A 328 24.61 -19.47 10.48
N LEU A 329 24.71 -19.48 11.81
CA LEU A 329 23.62 -19.83 12.72
C LEU A 329 23.25 -18.64 13.59
N ARG A 330 21.96 -18.39 13.74
CA ARG A 330 21.40 -17.44 14.71
C ARG A 330 21.60 -17.98 16.13
N VAL A 331 22.20 -17.17 17.01
CA VAL A 331 22.55 -17.57 18.38
C VAL A 331 21.88 -16.70 19.46
N SER A 332 21.09 -15.68 19.07
CA SER A 332 20.26 -14.89 20.01
C SER A 332 18.97 -14.40 19.37
#